data_AF-A0A9Q1AYJ3-F1
#
_entry.id   AF-A0A9Q1AYJ3-F1
#
_cell.length_a   1.000
_cell.length_b   1.000
_cell.length_c   1.000
_cell.angle_alpha   90.00
_cell.angle_beta   90.00
_cell.angle_gamma   90.00
#
_symmetry.space_group_name_H-M   'P 1'
#
loop_
_entity.id
_entity.type
_entity.pdbx_description
1 polymer ?
#
loop_
_entity_poly.entity_id
_entity_poly.type
_entity_poly.pdbx_seq_one_letter_code
_entity_poly.pdbx_strand_id
1 'polypeptide(L)'
;MDDGRIPEDLLYGELMQGKCPRGRPQLWYKDICKRDLKVLGMDLNRWETLTSNRTVWRQEIQHGLHKFEEAFVQQAEEKRQARKERNTRTRQETEYICPQC
;
A
#
# COMPACT_ATOMS: atom_id res chain seq x y z
N MET A 1 -29.60 0.05 -5.06
CA MET A 1 -29.08 -1.08 -5.86
C MET A 1 -29.95 -2.28 -5.51
N ASP A 2 -30.15 -3.21 -6.44
CA ASP A 2 -31.08 -4.34 -6.27
C ASP A 2 -30.40 -5.43 -5.43
N ASP A 3 -30.94 -5.71 -4.23
CA ASP A 3 -30.35 -6.60 -3.22
C ASP A 3 -30.24 -8.04 -3.79
N GLY A 4 -29.01 -8.54 -3.95
CA GLY A 4 -28.75 -9.94 -4.34
C GLY A 4 -27.88 -10.15 -5.57
N ARG A 5 -27.12 -9.13 -6.00
CA ARG A 5 -26.11 -9.33 -7.05
C ARG A 5 -24.82 -9.89 -6.45
N ILE A 6 -24.24 -10.93 -7.06
CA ILE A 6 -22.96 -11.54 -6.66
C ILE A 6 -21.84 -10.51 -6.36
N PRO A 7 -21.68 -9.42 -7.14
CA PRO A 7 -20.69 -8.39 -6.81
C PRO A 7 -20.96 -7.64 -5.49
N GLU A 8 -22.22 -7.52 -5.08
CA GLU A 8 -22.62 -6.90 -3.81
C GLU A 8 -22.27 -7.83 -2.64
N ASP A 9 -22.61 -9.12 -2.75
CA ASP A 9 -22.24 -10.15 -1.77
C ASP A 9 -20.71 -10.28 -1.65
N LEU A 10 -19.97 -10.14 -2.75
CA LEU A 10 -18.51 -10.13 -2.75
C LEU A 10 -17.93 -8.85 -2.13
N LEU A 11 -18.56 -7.70 -2.39
CA LEU A 11 -18.11 -6.39 -1.89
C LEU A 11 -18.36 -6.23 -0.38
N TYR A 12 -19.48 -6.76 0.12
CA TYR A 12 -19.94 -6.62 1.51
C TYR A 12 -19.76 -7.89 2.36
N GLY A 13 -19.52 -9.07 1.77
CA GLY A 13 -19.29 -10.33 2.48
C GLY A 13 -20.56 -10.94 3.10
N GLU A 14 -20.39 -11.81 4.12
CA GLU A 14 -21.47 -12.49 4.91
C GLU A 14 -22.35 -11.54 5.74
N LEU A 15 -22.71 -10.37 5.22
CA LEU A 15 -23.32 -9.34 6.03
C LEU A 15 -24.35 -8.53 5.23
N MET A 16 -25.39 -9.24 4.78
CA MET A 16 -26.70 -8.62 4.57
C MET A 16 -27.38 -8.34 5.93
N GLN A 17 -27.24 -9.22 6.94
CA GLN A 17 -27.84 -9.06 8.28
C GLN A 17 -27.05 -9.83 9.36
N GLY A 18 -26.02 -9.25 10.00
CA GLY A 18 -25.29 -9.97 11.07
C GLY A 18 -24.21 -9.17 11.80
N LYS A 19 -23.75 -9.62 12.97
CA LYS A 19 -22.59 -9.04 13.68
C LYS A 19 -21.33 -9.79 13.27
N CYS A 20 -20.28 -9.06 12.87
CA CYS A 20 -18.97 -9.67 12.59
C CYS A 20 -18.41 -10.42 13.81
N PRO A 21 -17.71 -11.55 13.60
CA PRO A 21 -16.97 -12.24 14.66
C PRO A 21 -15.97 -11.29 15.33
N ARG A 22 -15.94 -11.26 16.67
CA ARG A 22 -14.94 -10.48 17.41
C ARG A 22 -13.58 -11.18 17.31
N GLY A 23 -12.54 -10.48 16.86
CA GLY A 23 -11.18 -11.02 16.74
C GLY A 23 -10.44 -10.44 15.53
N ARG A 24 -10.06 -11.31 14.59
CA ARG A 24 -9.45 -10.94 13.30
C ARG A 24 -10.45 -11.19 12.15
N PRO A 25 -11.45 -10.32 11.93
CA PRO A 25 -12.28 -10.39 10.74
C PRO A 25 -11.42 -10.44 9.48
N GLN A 26 -11.86 -11.21 8.48
CA GLN A 26 -11.27 -11.06 7.15
C GLN A 26 -11.48 -9.63 6.69
N LEU A 27 -10.42 -9.03 6.16
CA LEU A 27 -10.48 -7.68 5.63
C LEU A 27 -11.42 -7.66 4.43
N TRP A 28 -12.42 -6.78 4.45
CA TRP A 28 -13.39 -6.69 3.37
C TRP A 28 -12.74 -6.24 2.06
N TYR A 29 -13.28 -6.69 0.93
CA TYR A 29 -12.80 -6.26 -0.39
C TYR A 29 -12.84 -4.73 -0.53
N LYS A 30 -13.91 -4.10 -0.04
CA LYS A 30 -14.02 -2.63 0.05
C LYS A 30 -12.87 -2.00 0.84
N ASP A 31 -12.43 -2.63 1.93
CA ASP A 31 -11.34 -2.11 2.76
C ASP A 31 -9.97 -2.32 2.12
N ILE A 32 -9.78 -3.39 1.34
CA ILE A 32 -8.61 -3.58 0.48
C ILE A 32 -8.55 -2.44 -0.53
N CYS A 33 -9.64 -2.21 -1.27
CA CYS A 33 -9.71 -1.12 -2.24
C CYS A 33 -9.41 0.23 -1.57
N LYS A 34 -10.05 0.55 -0.44
CA LYS A 34 -9.77 1.81 0.28
C LYS A 34 -8.32 1.93 0.73
N ARG A 35 -7.69 0.83 1.17
CA ARG A 35 -6.27 0.84 1.54
C ARG A 35 -5.41 1.19 0.33
N ASP A 36 -5.64 0.53 -0.79
CA ASP A 36 -4.85 0.74 -2.01
C ASP A 36 -5.06 2.17 -2.54
N LEU A 37 -6.30 2.66 -2.57
CA LEU A 37 -6.61 4.03 -2.98
C LEU A 37 -5.94 5.07 -2.08
N LYS A 38 -5.85 4.80 -0.77
CA LYS A 38 -5.15 5.67 0.19
C LYS A 38 -3.65 5.71 -0.08
N VAL A 39 -3.04 4.57 -0.41
CA VAL A 39 -1.62 4.49 -0.77
C VAL A 39 -1.33 5.29 -2.04
N LEU A 40 -2.26 5.30 -2.98
CA LEU A 40 -2.19 6.10 -4.21
C LEU A 40 -2.50 7.60 -4.00
N GLY A 41 -2.80 8.02 -2.77
CA GLY A 41 -3.04 9.42 -2.43
C GLY A 41 -4.40 9.97 -2.87
N MET A 42 -5.39 9.11 -3.12
CA MET A 42 -6.74 9.54 -3.49
C MET A 42 -7.64 9.83 -2.28
N ASP A 43 -8.60 10.74 -2.48
CA ASP A 43 -9.60 11.07 -1.47
C ASP A 43 -10.68 9.98 -1.36
N LEU A 44 -10.69 9.29 -0.22
CA LEU A 44 -11.64 8.23 0.13
C LEU A 44 -13.08 8.73 0.35
N ASN A 45 -13.31 10.04 0.38
CA ASN A 45 -14.68 10.58 0.43
C ASN A 45 -15.26 10.81 -0.97
N ARG A 46 -14.41 10.97 -1.98
CA ARG A 46 -14.83 11.31 -3.36
C ARG A 46 -14.74 10.16 -4.35
N TRP A 47 -14.12 9.03 -3.98
CA TRP A 47 -13.89 7.90 -4.88
C TRP A 47 -15.19 7.27 -5.44
N GLU A 48 -16.29 7.20 -4.68
CA GLU A 48 -17.57 6.67 -5.17
C GLU A 48 -18.15 7.56 -6.28
N THR A 49 -18.03 8.88 -6.14
CA THR A 49 -18.42 9.84 -7.19
C THR A 49 -17.50 9.77 -8.40
N LEU A 50 -16.18 9.61 -8.17
CA LEU A 50 -15.19 9.53 -9.25
C LEU A 50 -15.31 8.25 -10.09
N THR A 51 -15.63 7.12 -9.45
CA THR A 51 -15.84 5.83 -10.13
C THR A 51 -17.06 5.84 -11.06
N SER A 52 -18.02 6.74 -10.84
CA SER A 52 -19.17 6.94 -11.74
C SER A 52 -18.73 7.37 -13.14
N ASN A 53 -17.62 8.12 -13.26
CA ASN A 53 -17.01 8.44 -14.54
C ASN A 53 -15.78 7.57 -14.78
N ARG A 54 -15.94 6.55 -15.62
CA ARG A 54 -14.89 5.54 -15.88
C ARG A 54 -13.61 6.12 -16.50
N THR A 55 -13.69 7.18 -17.31
CA THR A 55 -12.49 7.74 -17.96
C THR A 55 -11.66 8.53 -16.94
N VAL A 56 -12.31 9.39 -16.16
CA VAL A 56 -11.69 10.15 -15.07
C VAL A 56 -11.10 9.19 -14.03
N TRP A 57 -11.83 8.14 -13.67
CA TRP A 57 -11.34 7.11 -12.75
C TRP A 57 -10.02 6.47 -13.22
N ARG A 58 -9.95 6.05 -14.50
CA ARG A 58 -8.72 5.43 -15.04
C ARG A 58 -7.54 6.40 -15.01
N GLN A 59 -7.77 7.67 -15.34
CA GLN A 59 -6.73 8.70 -15.36
C GLN A 59 -6.17 8.96 -13.95
N GLU A 60 -7.05 9.14 -12.96
CA GLU A 60 -6.65 9.36 -11.57
C GLU A 60 -5.87 8.17 -11.00
N ILE A 61 -6.32 6.93 -11.29
CA ILE A 61 -5.62 5.72 -10.87
C ILE A 61 -4.23 5.64 -11.49
N GLN A 62 -4.12 5.90 -12.80
CA GLN A 62 -2.84 5.86 -13.50
C GLN A 62 -1.87 6.92 -12.95
N HIS A 63 -2.37 8.12 -12.67
CA HIS A 63 -1.59 9.20 -12.08
C HIS A 63 -1.11 8.86 -10.66
N GLY A 64 -2.01 8.32 -9.83
CA GLY A 64 -1.67 7.85 -8.48
C GLY A 64 -0.63 6.73 -8.51
N LEU A 65 -0.76 5.79 -9.44
CA LEU A 65 0.20 4.68 -9.62
C LEU A 65 1.58 5.17 -10.03
N HIS A 66 1.66 6.11 -10.98
CA HIS A 66 2.93 6.69 -11.41
C HIS A 66 3.67 7.36 -10.24
N LYS A 67 2.96 8.20 -9.48
CA LYS A 67 3.53 8.86 -8.29
C LYS A 67 3.98 7.86 -7.23
N PHE A 68 3.19 6.82 -7.01
CA PHE A 68 3.54 5.77 -6.06
C PHE A 68 4.80 5.02 -6.49
N GLU A 69 4.91 4.68 -7.77
CA GLU A 69 6.08 3.99 -8.32
C GLU A 69 7.34 4.86 -8.22
N GLU A 70 7.24 6.15 -8.57
CA GLU A 70 8.34 7.11 -8.40
C GLU A 70 8.82 7.17 -6.94
N ALA A 71 7.91 7.34 -5.99
CA ALA A 71 8.24 7.39 -4.57
C ALA A 71 8.83 6.07 -4.07
N PHE A 72 8.33 4.94 -4.57
CA PHE A 72 8.83 3.61 -4.22
C PHE A 72 10.27 3.40 -4.70
N VAL A 73 10.57 3.79 -5.95
CA VAL A 73 11.92 3.73 -6.53
C VAL A 73 12.88 4.64 -5.76
N GLN A 74 12.49 5.90 -5.51
CA GLN A 74 13.29 6.85 -4.74
C GLN A 74 13.63 6.30 -3.35
N GLN A 75 12.64 5.78 -2.63
CA GLN A 75 12.88 5.18 -1.31
C GLN A 75 13.81 3.96 -1.38
N ALA A 76 13.72 3.14 -2.44
CA ALA A 76 14.62 2.01 -2.64
C ALA A 76 16.07 2.47 -2.91
N GLU A 77 16.24 3.55 -3.67
CA GLU A 77 17.54 4.16 -3.95
C GLU A 77 18.17 4.78 -2.70
N GLU A 78 17.41 5.54 -1.91
CA GLU A 78 17.85 6.09 -0.63
C GLU A 78 18.34 4.98 0.31
N LYS A 79 17.54 3.91 0.46
CA LYS A 79 17.93 2.74 1.25
C LYS A 79 19.21 2.08 0.73
N ARG A 80 19.40 2.04 -0.58
CA ARG A 80 20.63 1.49 -1.20
C ARG A 80 21.83 2.40 -0.93
N GLN A 81 21.68 3.71 -1.04
CA GLN A 81 22.75 4.68 -0.74
C GLN A 81 23.15 4.60 0.73
N ALA A 82 22.19 4.61 1.67
CA ALA A 82 22.46 4.48 3.10
C ALA A 82 23.23 3.18 3.45
N ARG A 83 22.97 2.08 2.73
CA ARG A 83 23.74 0.81 2.88
C ARG A 83 25.17 0.96 2.39
N LYS A 84 25.39 1.62 1.25
CA LYS A 84 26.74 1.88 0.71
C LYS A 84 27.55 2.75 1.66
N GLU A 85 26.95 3.85 2.14
CA GLU A 85 27.58 4.76 3.11
C GLU A 85 27.95 4.06 4.42
N ARG A 86 27.04 3.22 4.93
CA ARG A 86 27.33 2.39 6.10
C ARG A 86 28.54 1.49 5.84
N ASN A 87 28.55 0.76 4.73
CA ASN A 87 29.66 -0.14 4.38
C ASN A 87 31.00 0.61 4.26
N THR A 88 31.01 1.81 3.68
CA THR A 88 32.22 2.64 3.61
C THR A 88 32.70 3.13 4.98
N ARG A 89 31.79 3.41 5.92
CA ARG A 89 32.16 3.88 7.28
C ARG A 89 32.66 2.77 8.18
N THR A 90 32.15 1.54 8.06
CA THR A 90 32.56 0.41 8.91
C THR A 90 33.93 -0.17 8.54
N ARG A 91 34.60 0.39 7.53
CA ARG A 91 35.91 -0.07 7.06
C ARG A 91 37.06 0.79 7.57
N GLN A 92 36.96 1.33 8.78
CA GLN A 92 38.14 1.81 9.50
C GLN A 92 39.00 0.58 9.82
N GLU A 93 40.21 0.53 9.27
CA GLU A 93 41.19 -0.49 9.60
C GLU A 93 41.46 -0.44 11.10
N THR A 94 41.04 -1.47 11.83
CA THR A 94 41.38 -1.61 13.23
C THR A 94 42.82 -2.08 13.30
N GLU A 95 43.74 -1.25 13.81
CA GLU A 95 45.13 -1.61 14.17
C GLU A 95 45.18 -2.58 15.37
N TYR A 96 44.16 -3.40 15.57
CA TYR A 96 44.12 -4.35 16.66
C TYR A 96 44.99 -5.56 16.31
N ILE A 97 46.18 -5.59 16.89
CA ILE A 97 47.08 -6.75 16.85
C ILE A 97 46.74 -7.65 18.03
N CYS A 98 46.53 -8.93 17.76
CA CYS A 98 46.23 -9.95 18.76
C CYS A 98 47.49 -10.20 19.62
N PRO A 99 47.43 -10.06 20.95
CA PRO A 99 48.62 -10.27 21.79
C PRO A 99 49.02 -11.76 21.92
N GLN A 100 48.25 -12.68 21.32
CA GLN A 100 48.46 -14.12 21.38
C GLN A 100 48.70 -14.75 19.99
N CYS A 101 48.73 -13.92 18.96
CA CYS A 101 48.89 -14.22 17.55
C CYS A 101 49.30 -12.94 16.79
#